data_AF-A0A521SQP5-F1
#
_entry.id   AF-A0A521SQP5-F1
#
_cell.length_a   1.000
_cell.length_b   1.000
_cell.length_c   1.000
_cell.angle_alpha   90.00
_cell.angle_beta   90.00
_cell.angle_gamma   90.00
#
_symmetry.space_group_name_H-M   'P 1'
#
loop_
_entity.id
_entity.type
_entity.pdbx_description
1 polymer ?
#
loop_
_entity_poly.entity_id
_entity_poly.type
_entity_poly.pdbx_seq_one_letter_code
_entity_poly.pdbx_strand_id
1 'polypeptide(L)' 'MQVRSWALLFMSLLSVAAQAQEGELISGAKAEGRVVWYSGSNLGMAQAVSKTFEKKYPFIKVDLIRSSDE' A
#
# COMPACT_ATOMS: atom_id res chain seq x y z
N MET A 1 -2.36 -16.93 37.45
CA MET A 1 -1.97 -15.80 36.58
C MET A 1 -0.81 -16.21 35.68
N GLN A 2 -1.04 -16.77 34.49
CA GLN A 2 0.04 -17.01 33.49
C GLN A 2 -0.42 -16.85 32.03
N VAL A 3 -1.72 -16.82 31.77
CA VAL A 3 -2.27 -16.71 30.40
C VAL A 3 -2.05 -15.34 29.73
N ARG A 4 -1.85 -14.28 30.52
CA ARG A 4 -1.60 -12.91 30.01
C ARG A 4 -0.23 -12.75 29.34
N SER A 5 0.76 -13.54 29.73
CA SER A 5 2.12 -13.42 29.19
C SER A 5 2.29 -14.09 27.84
N TRP A 6 1.53 -15.16 27.57
CA TRP A 6 1.54 -15.84 26.27
C TRP A 6 0.70 -15.13 25.22
N ALA A 7 -0.41 -14.50 25.61
CA ALA A 7 -1.24 -13.71 24.69
C ALA A 7 -0.45 -12.53 24.07
N LEU A 8 0.40 -11.87 24.86
CA LEU A 8 1.25 -10.76 24.38
C LEU A 8 2.37 -11.25 23.45
N LEU A 9 2.96 -12.42 23.73
CA LEU A 9 3.96 -13.06 22.85
C LEU A 9 3.36 -13.55 21.53
N PHE A 10 2.12 -14.04 21.55
CA PHE A 10 1.43 -14.46 20.33
C PHE A 10 1.04 -13.26 19.46
N MET A 11 0.66 -12.14 20.08
CA MET A 11 0.30 -10.91 19.39
C MET A 11 1.51 -10.19 18.79
N SER A 12 2.69 -10.26 19.42
CA SER A 12 3.92 -9.69 18.85
C SER A 12 4.46 -10.49 17.65
N LEU A 13 4.26 -11.81 17.62
CA LEU A 13 4.65 -12.65 16.48
C LEU A 13 3.83 -12.35 15.21
N LEU A 14 2.56 -11.99 15.35
CA LEU A 14 1.71 -11.58 14.21
C LEU A 14 2.18 -10.26 13.57
N SER A 15 2.68 -9.31 14.37
CA SER A 15 3.18 -8.03 13.84
C SER A 15 4.46 -8.18 13.03
N VAL A 16 5.37 -9.08 13.41
CA VAL A 16 6.63 -9.32 12.68
C VAL A 16 6.37 -9.90 11.29
N ALA A 17 5.42 -10.83 11.16
CA ALA A 17 5.08 -11.44 9.87
C ALA A 17 4.50 -10.43 8.87
N ALA A 18 3.68 -9.49 9.34
CA ALA A 18 3.09 -8.45 8.49
C ALA A 18 4.14 -7.47 7.92
N GLN A 19 5.15 -7.11 8.72
CA GLN A 19 6.23 -6.22 8.27
C GLN A 19 7.16 -6.87 7.25
N ALA A 20 7.43 -8.18 7.39
CA ALA A 20 8.23 -8.93 6.41
C ALA A 20 7.55 -8.97 5.03
N GLN A 21 6.23 -9.17 5.00
CA GLN A 21 5.43 -9.15 3.76
C GLN A 21 5.47 -7.76 3.09
N GLU A 22 5.39 -6.68 3.87
CA GLU A 22 5.42 -5.32 3.34
C GLU A 22 6.75 -5.02 2.61
N GLY A 23 7.87 -5.48 3.16
CA GLY A 23 9.19 -5.31 2.53
C GLY A 23 9.30 -5.99 1.16
N GLU A 24 8.80 -7.21 1.04
CA GLU A 24 8.79 -7.95 -0.24
C GLU A 24 7.90 -7.27 -1.28
N LEU A 25 6.71 -6.83 -0.89
CA LEU A 25 5.78 -6.10 -1.76
C LEU A 25 6.39 -4.78 -2.26
N ILE A 26 7.05 -4.02 -1.39
CA ILE A 26 7.73 -2.77 -1.76
C ILE A 26 8.88 -3.06 -2.74
N SER A 27 9.66 -4.12 -2.51
CA SER A 27 10.75 -4.52 -3.40
C SER A 27 10.23 -4.86 -4.81
N GLY A 28 9.16 -5.67 -4.90
CA GLY A 28 8.51 -6.00 -6.17
C GLY A 28 7.98 -4.75 -6.88
N ALA A 29 7.22 -3.91 -6.16
CA ALA A 29 6.69 -2.67 -6.72
C ALA A 29 7.78 -1.69 -7.18
N LYS A 30 8.95 -1.70 -6.53
CA LYS A 30 10.12 -0.92 -6.97
C LYS A 30 10.72 -1.45 -8.27
N ALA A 31 10.71 -2.77 -8.48
CA ALA A 31 11.18 -3.37 -9.72
C ALA A 31 10.24 -3.05 -10.90
N GLU A 32 8.92 -2.96 -10.65
CA GLU A 32 7.91 -2.60 -11.65
C GLU A 32 7.89 -1.08 -11.95
N GLY A 33 8.01 -0.25 -10.91
CA GLY A 33 8.17 1.21 -11.01
C GLY A 33 6.95 2.00 -11.46
N ARG A 34 5.80 1.35 -11.71
CA ARG A 34 4.58 2.00 -12.20
C ARG A 34 3.33 1.23 -11.80
N VAL A 35 2.24 1.96 -11.57
CA VAL A 35 0.89 1.42 -11.45
C VAL A 35 -0.06 2.19 -12.36
N VAL A 36 -0.96 1.48 -13.03
CA VAL A 36 -2.08 2.08 -13.76
C VAL A 36 -3.31 2.00 -12.87
N TRP A 37 -3.94 3.14 -12.60
CA TRP A 37 -5.12 3.20 -11.73
C TRP A 37 -6.34 3.66 -12.53
N TYR A 38 -7.27 2.72 -12.76
CA TYR A 38 -8.57 3.01 -13.35
C TYR A 38 -9.54 3.44 -12.25
N SER A 39 -10.07 4.66 -12.34
CA SER A 39 -10.96 5.21 -11.31
C SER A 39 -12.09 6.03 -11.91
N GLY A 40 -13.32 5.73 -11.48
CA GLY A 40 -14.51 6.57 -11.69
C GLY A 40 -14.71 7.64 -10.60
N SER A 41 -13.75 7.78 -9.68
CA SER A 41 -13.82 8.74 -8.58
C SER A 41 -13.77 10.19 -9.07
N ASN A 42 -14.10 11.13 -8.18
CA ASN A 42 -13.84 12.55 -8.42
C ASN A 42 -12.36 12.77 -8.80
N LEU A 43 -12.12 13.49 -9.90
CA LEU A 43 -10.78 13.70 -10.46
C LEU A 43 -9.83 14.38 -9.47
N GLY A 44 -10.29 15.39 -8.73
CA GLY A 44 -9.47 16.10 -7.76
C GLY A 44 -9.02 15.18 -6.62
N MET A 45 -9.92 14.32 -6.14
CA MET A 45 -9.59 13.32 -5.13
C MET A 45 -8.60 12.29 -5.67
N ALA A 46 -8.84 11.75 -6.87
CA ALA A 46 -7.95 10.78 -7.48
C ALA A 46 -6.53 11.35 -7.68
N GLN A 47 -6.42 12.58 -8.18
CA GLN A 47 -5.13 13.26 -8.31
C GLN A 47 -4.44 13.49 -6.96
N ALA A 48 -5.18 13.86 -5.92
CA ALA A 48 -4.62 14.07 -4.58
C ALA A 48 -4.05 12.77 -3.99
N VAL A 49 -4.75 11.66 -4.18
CA VAL A 49 -4.29 10.32 -3.78
C VAL A 49 -3.03 9.94 -4.58
N SER A 50 -3.04 10.08 -5.91
CA SER A 50 -1.87 9.78 -6.75
C SER A 50 -0.64 10.57 -6.30
N LYS A 51 -0.78 11.88 -6.07
CA LYS A 51 0.32 12.74 -5.59
C LYS A 51 0.86 12.30 -4.24
N THR A 52 -0.04 11.95 -3.31
CA THR A 52 0.35 11.51 -1.96
C THR A 52 1.06 10.15 -2.01
N PHE A 53 0.60 9.25 -2.89
CA PHE A 53 1.21 7.96 -3.12
C PHE A 53 2.61 8.10 -3.72
N GLU A 54 2.78 8.88 -4.81
CA GLU A 54 4.10 9.14 -5.41
C GLU A 54 5.05 9.82 -4.42
N LYS A 55 4.55 10.70 -3.55
CA LYS A 55 5.38 11.30 -2.50
C LYS A 55 5.90 10.27 -1.49
N LYS A 56 5.08 9.27 -1.12
CA LYS A 56 5.46 8.20 -0.20
C LYS A 56 6.39 7.18 -0.88
N TYR A 57 6.15 6.88 -2.15
CA TYR A 57 6.89 5.91 -2.95
C TYR A 57 7.41 6.58 -4.23
N PRO A 58 8.48 7.40 -4.15
CA PRO A 58 8.97 8.21 -5.29
C PRO A 58 9.52 7.40 -6.46
N PHE A 59 9.67 6.08 -6.28
CA PHE A 59 10.08 5.13 -7.29
C PHE A 59 8.91 4.50 -8.07
N ILE A 60 7.65 4.77 -7.70
CA ILE A 60 6.46 4.28 -8.39
C ILE A 60 5.72 5.46 -9.02
N LYS A 61 5.45 5.39 -10.33
CA LYS A 61 4.58 6.34 -11.04
C LYS A 61 3.14 5.88 -11.11
N VAL A 62 2.19 6.81 -10.95
CA VAL A 62 0.76 6.52 -11.02
C VAL A 62 0.18 7.07 -12.32
N ASP A 63 -0.18 6.17 -13.22
CA ASP A 63 -0.93 6.49 -14.42
C ASP A 63 -2.42 6.43 -14.11
N LEU A 64 -3.01 7.58 -13.74
CA LEU A 64 -4.45 7.68 -13.46
C LEU A 64 -5.23 7.67 -14.78
N ILE A 65 -5.99 6.60 -15.01
CA ILE A 65 -6.96 6.52 -16.10
C ILE A 65 -8.34 6.76 -15.51
N ARG A 66 -9.02 7.77 -16.04
CA ARG A 66 -10.41 7.98 -15.69
C ARG A 66 -11.26 7.03 -16.52
N SER A 67 -12.01 6.15 -15.87
CA SER A 67 -13.13 5.48 -16.54
C SER A 67 -14.16 6.56 -16.83
N SER A 68 -14.17 7.07 -18.06
CA SER A 68 -15.37 7.68 -18.61
C SER A 68 -16.36 6.54 -18.80
N ASP A 69 -17.48 6.59 -18.07
CA ASP A 69 -18.67 5.84 -18.45
C ASP A 69 -18.93 6.19 -19.93
N GLU A 70 -18.96 5.19 -20.81
CA GLU A 70 -19.49 5.36 -22.16
C GLU A 70 -21.00 5.59 -22.12
#